data_AF-A0A8T6FN96-F1
#
_entry.id   AF-A0A8T6FN96-F1
#
_cell.length_a   1.000
_cell.length_b   1.000
_cell.length_c   1.000
_cell.angle_alpha   90.00
_cell.angle_beta   90.00
_cell.angle_gamma   90.00
#
_symmetry.space_group_name_H-M   'P 1'
#
loop_
_entity.id
_entity.type
_entity.pdbx_description
1 polymer ?
#
loop_
_entity_poly.entity_id
_entity_poly.type
_entity_poly.pdbx_seq_one_letter_code
_entity_poly.pdbx_strand_id
1 'polypeptide(L)'
;MPFAIYLAGDLGIWLLTGRADWAFYAAQPVLYLSVALVVTCGFLLRRQRTWPRIAATGLASAVTFFVVSNFGVWAFGDGIRYPHNAAGLVDCYVQAIPFFRNTLISMALFLPLLFSRVTLRRSVGMEPALSQ
;
A
#
# COMPACT_ATOMS: atom_id res chain seq x y z
N MET A 1 -10.02 3.71 9.61
CA MET A 1 -8.98 4.71 9.30
C MET A 1 -7.65 4.00 9.09
N PRO A 2 -7.09 3.98 7.87
CA PRO A 2 -5.90 3.19 7.54
C PRO A 2 -4.69 3.47 8.44
N PHE A 3 -4.50 4.72 8.86
CA PHE A 3 -3.41 5.11 9.77
C PHE A 3 -3.55 4.54 11.18
N ALA A 4 -4.77 4.41 11.70
CA ALA A 4 -5.00 3.84 13.03
C ALA A 4 -4.65 2.35 13.08
N ILE A 5 -4.88 1.62 11.98
CA ILE A 5 -4.51 0.20 11.86
C ILE A 5 -2.98 0.06 11.83
N TYR A 6 -2.30 0.94 11.08
CA TYR A 6 -0.85 0.96 11.03
C TYR A 6 -0.23 1.23 12.40
N LEU A 7 -0.71 2.27 13.10
CA LEU A 7 -0.25 2.60 14.44
C LEU A 7 -0.52 1.46 15.44
N ALA A 8 -1.70 0.83 15.36
CA ALA A 8 -2.01 -0.33 16.19
C ALA A 8 -1.07 -1.51 15.92
N GLY A 9 -0.65 -1.70 14.66
CA GLY A 9 0.35 -2.70 14.27
C GLY A 9 1.72 -2.40 14.88
N ASP A 10 2.20 -1.16 14.76
CA ASP A 10 3.47 -0.71 15.34
C ASP A 10 3.45 -0.87 16.88
N LEU A 11 2.36 -0.46 17.54
CA LEU A 11 2.16 -0.66 18.97
C LEU A 11 2.11 -2.15 19.34
N GLY A 12 1.48 -3.00 18.52
CA GLY A 12 1.46 -4.44 18.73
C GLY A 12 2.85 -5.07 18.65
N ILE A 13 3.66 -4.67 17.66
CA ILE A 13 5.06 -5.10 17.54
C ILE A 13 5.83 -4.69 18.79
N TRP A 14 5.68 -3.44 19.23
CA TRP A 14 6.36 -2.95 20.42
C TRP A 14 5.95 -3.71 21.69
N LEU A 15 4.65 -3.92 21.90
CA LEU A 15 4.13 -4.62 23.08
C LEU A 15 4.55 -6.10 23.12
N LEU A 16 4.60 -6.78 21.97
CA LEU A 16 4.93 -8.20 21.91
C LEU A 16 6.45 -8.46 21.96
N THR A 17 7.25 -7.57 21.38
CA THR A 17 8.71 -7.77 21.28
C THR A 17 9.51 -6.99 22.31
N GLY A 18 8.91 -5.99 22.96
CA GLY A 18 9.60 -5.02 23.82
C GLY A 18 10.56 -4.09 23.06
N ARG A 19 10.65 -4.20 21.73
CA ARG A 19 11.63 -3.51 20.88
C ARG A 19 11.00 -2.36 20.11
N ALA A 20 11.18 -1.15 20.63
CA ALA A 20 10.66 0.07 20.00
C ALA A 20 11.37 0.38 18.68
N ASP A 21 12.62 -0.02 18.52
CA ASP A 21 13.43 0.13 17.31
C ASP A 21 12.87 -0.65 16.10
N TRP A 22 12.12 -1.73 16.35
CA TRP A 22 11.47 -2.51 15.29
C TRP A 22 10.11 -1.95 14.90
N ALA A 23 9.46 -1.25 15.84
CA ALA A 23 8.14 -0.65 15.66
C ALA A 23 8.20 0.82 15.19
N PHE A 24 9.31 1.52 15.46
CA PHE A 24 9.50 2.93 15.20
C PHE A 24 10.90 3.18 14.62
N TYR A 25 11.01 3.24 13.29
CA TYR A 25 12.27 3.45 12.58
C TYR A 25 12.28 4.71 11.71
N ALA A 26 13.47 5.19 11.32
CA ALA A 26 13.66 6.49 10.67
C ALA A 26 12.84 6.69 9.37
N ALA A 27 12.66 5.63 8.58
CA ALA A 27 11.89 5.68 7.33
C ALA A 27 10.35 5.61 7.53
N GLN A 28 9.87 5.46 8.76
CA GLN A 28 8.45 5.28 9.07
C GLN A 28 7.55 6.43 8.60
N PRO A 29 7.91 7.72 8.73
CA PRO A 29 7.09 8.81 8.19
C PRO A 29 6.84 8.68 6.68
N VAL A 30 7.83 8.17 5.92
CA VAL A 30 7.69 7.96 4.47
C VAL A 30 6.76 6.80 4.16
N LEU A 31 6.76 5.76 4.99
CA LEU A 31 5.81 4.66 4.85
C LEU A 31 4.37 5.14 5.09
N TYR A 32 4.16 5.92 6.14
CA TYR A 32 2.85 6.55 6.42
C TYR A 32 2.43 7.48 5.27
N LEU A 33 3.35 8.28 4.71
CA LEU A 33 3.10 9.11 3.53
C LEU A 33 2.72 8.27 2.29
N SER A 34 3.44 7.18 2.05
CA SER A 34 3.17 6.27 0.91
C SER A 34 1.75 5.70 1.00
N VAL A 35 1.33 5.28 2.20
CA VAL A 35 -0.04 4.81 2.45
C VAL A 35 -1.06 5.94 2.24
N ALA A 36 -0.77 7.16 2.70
CA ALA A 36 -1.64 8.32 2.48
C ALA A 36 -1.86 8.60 0.99
N LEU A 37 -0.80 8.53 0.18
CA LEU A 37 -0.87 8.73 -1.26
C LEU A 37 -1.69 7.65 -1.95
N VAL A 38 -1.47 6.37 -1.61
CA VAL A 38 -2.26 5.24 -2.13
C VAL A 38 -3.74 5.39 -1.80
N VAL A 39 -4.05 5.76 -0.55
CA VAL A 39 -5.43 6.00 -0.11
C VAL A 39 -6.08 7.14 -0.90
N THR A 40 -5.33 8.21 -1.17
CA THR A 40 -5.77 9.35 -1.99
C THR A 40 -6.04 8.91 -3.43
N CYS A 41 -5.19 8.08 -4.03
CA CYS A 41 -5.44 7.46 -5.33
C CYS A 41 -6.75 6.65 -5.34
N GLY A 42 -7.04 5.92 -4.25
CA GLY A 42 -8.29 5.18 -4.08
C GLY A 42 -9.54 6.06 -3.98
N PHE A 43 -9.43 7.24 -3.36
CA PHE A 43 -10.55 8.19 -3.27
C PHE A 43 -10.96 8.75 -4.65
N LEU A 44 -10.00 8.95 -5.55
CA LEU A 44 -10.26 9.42 -6.92
C LEU A 44 -11.12 8.42 -7.74
N LEU A 45 -11.07 7.13 -7.41
CA LEU A 45 -11.86 6.08 -8.05
C LEU A 45 -13.34 6.03 -7.60
N ARG A 46 -13.71 6.72 -6.50
CA ARG A 46 -15.07 6.62 -5.93
C ARG A 46 -16.18 7.10 -6.86
N ARG A 47 -15.85 7.95 -7.85
CA ARG A 47 -16.86 8.59 -8.69
C ARG A 47 -17.40 7.69 -9.80
N GLN A 48 -16.63 6.71 -10.29
CA GLN A 48 -17.06 5.78 -11.34
C GLN A 48 -16.25 4.46 -11.30
N ARG A 49 -16.89 3.36 -10.89
CA ARG A 49 -16.27 2.05 -10.68
C ARG A 49 -16.43 1.15 -11.90
N THR A 50 -15.57 1.33 -12.90
CA THR A 50 -15.44 0.38 -14.02
C THR A 50 -14.19 -0.48 -13.85
N TRP A 51 -14.23 -1.74 -14.31
CA TRP A 51 -13.08 -2.66 -14.21
C TRP A 51 -11.75 -2.08 -14.75
N PRO A 52 -11.72 -1.40 -15.91
CA PRO A 52 -10.48 -0.80 -16.40
C PRO A 52 -9.95 0.30 -15.48
N ARG A 53 -10.83 1.13 -14.90
CA ARG A 53 -10.42 2.18 -13.96
C ARG A 53 -9.94 1.62 -12.64
N ILE A 54 -10.59 0.55 -12.14
CA ILE A 54 -10.16 -0.16 -10.94
C ILE A 54 -8.74 -0.72 -11.14
N ALA A 55 -8.47 -1.38 -12.26
CA ALA A 55 -7.14 -1.89 -12.58
C ALA A 55 -6.10 -0.76 -12.75
N ALA A 56 -6.44 0.30 -13.48
CA ALA A 56 -5.55 1.45 -13.70
C ALA A 56 -5.19 2.17 -12.40
N THR A 57 -6.18 2.41 -11.51
CA THR A 57 -5.93 3.02 -10.20
C THR A 57 -5.12 2.10 -9.29
N GLY A 58 -5.37 0.78 -9.32
CA GLY A 58 -4.57 -0.19 -8.59
C GLY A 58 -3.10 -0.15 -9.03
N LEU A 59 -2.85 -0.14 -10.35
CA LEU A 59 -1.51 -0.05 -10.91
C LEU A 59 -0.84 1.27 -10.56
N ALA A 60 -1.54 2.40 -10.72
CA ALA A 60 -1.03 3.71 -10.35
C ALA A 60 -0.65 3.76 -8.86
N SER A 61 -1.49 3.20 -7.99
CA SER A 61 -1.22 3.12 -6.55
C SER A 61 0.02 2.26 -6.25
N ALA A 62 0.17 1.11 -6.91
CA ALA A 62 1.33 0.24 -6.76
C ALA A 62 2.62 0.96 -7.19
N VAL A 63 2.59 1.68 -8.32
CA VAL A 63 3.74 2.47 -8.81
C VAL A 63 4.06 3.62 -7.86
N THR A 64 3.07 4.38 -7.39
CA THR A 64 3.27 5.45 -6.43
C THR A 64 3.87 4.94 -5.13
N PHE A 65 3.35 3.84 -4.59
CA PHE A 65 3.90 3.21 -3.40
C PHE A 65 5.36 2.78 -3.62
N PHE A 66 5.65 2.12 -4.75
CA PHE A 66 6.99 1.67 -5.10
C PHE A 66 7.98 2.84 -5.16
N VAL A 67 7.66 3.93 -5.84
CA VAL A 67 8.55 5.09 -5.95
C VAL A 67 8.78 5.75 -4.59
N VAL A 68 7.70 6.07 -3.86
CA VAL A 68 7.81 6.86 -2.64
C VAL A 68 8.47 6.08 -1.51
N SER A 69 8.12 4.80 -1.33
CA SER A 69 8.71 3.96 -0.28
C SER A 69 10.21 3.72 -0.49
N ASN A 70 10.64 3.41 -1.72
CA ASN A 70 12.06 3.16 -2.01
C ASN A 70 12.90 4.44 -1.97
N PHE A 71 12.34 5.56 -2.42
CA PHE A 71 12.98 6.85 -2.18
C PHE A 71 13.16 7.13 -0.68
N GLY A 72 12.16 6.79 0.14
CA GLY A 72 12.26 6.87 1.59
C GLY A 72 13.38 6.01 2.18
N VAL A 73 13.52 4.76 1.72
CA VAL A 73 14.60 3.85 2.16
C VAL A 73 15.96 4.43 1.81
N TRP A 74 16.13 4.97 0.61
CA TRP A 74 17.38 5.60 0.21
C TRP A 74 17.68 6.87 1.03
N ALA A 75 16.71 7.77 1.17
CA ALA A 75 16.89 9.07 1.82
C ALA A 75 17.05 8.96 3.36
N PHE A 76 16.31 8.06 4.01
CA PHE A 76 16.22 7.96 5.47
C PHE A 76 16.83 6.66 6.03
N GLY A 77 17.45 5.82 5.21
CA GLY A 77 18.17 4.62 5.64
C GLY A 77 19.57 4.87 6.19
N ASP A 78 19.86 6.10 6.66
CA ASP A 78 21.13 6.56 7.22
C ASP A 78 22.38 6.33 6.34
N GLY A 79 22.19 6.03 5.04
CA GLY A 79 23.28 5.71 4.13
C GLY A 79 23.96 4.35 4.39
N ILE A 80 23.49 3.58 5.38
CA ILE A 80 24.11 2.32 5.82
C ILE A 80 24.02 1.25 4.72
N ARG A 81 22.89 1.22 4.00
CA ARG A 81 22.62 0.22 2.97
C ARG A 81 22.82 0.75 1.55
N TYR A 82 22.58 2.05 1.32
CA TYR A 82 22.69 2.68 0.01
C TYR A 82 23.37 4.05 0.16
N PRO A 83 24.49 4.31 -0.53
CA PRO A 83 25.11 5.63 -0.53
C PRO A 83 24.15 6.72 -1.02
N HIS A 84 24.25 7.92 -0.45
CA HIS A 84 23.44 9.09 -0.84
C HIS A 84 23.96 9.75 -2.12
N ASN A 85 24.06 8.95 -3.18
CA ASN A 85 24.44 9.36 -4.52
C ASN A 85 23.52 8.69 -5.55
N ALA A 86 23.67 9.08 -6.82
CA ALA A 86 22.84 8.55 -7.90
C ALA A 86 22.99 7.03 -8.07
N ALA A 87 24.18 6.47 -7.82
CA ALA A 87 24.40 5.03 -7.90
C ALA A 87 23.64 4.27 -6.81
N GLY A 88 23.71 4.73 -5.56
CA GLY A 88 22.97 4.14 -4.45
C GLY A 88 21.45 4.25 -4.60
N LEU A 89 20.96 5.32 -5.24
CA LEU A 89 19.54 5.43 -5.59
C LEU A 89 19.14 4.37 -6.62
N VAL A 90 19.92 4.19 -7.69
CA VAL A 90 19.65 3.17 -8.70
C VAL A 90 19.69 1.77 -8.08
N ASP A 91 20.71 1.47 -7.28
CA ASP A 91 20.84 0.18 -6.60
C ASP A 91 19.66 -0.12 -5.67
N CYS A 92 19.19 0.88 -4.92
CA CYS A 92 18.00 0.76 -4.07
C CYS A 92 16.77 0.36 -4.89
N TYR A 93 16.55 0.98 -6.05
CA TYR A 93 15.41 0.68 -6.92
C TYR A 93 15.54 -0.68 -7.62
N VAL A 94 16.74 -1.05 -8.07
CA VAL A 94 17.00 -2.36 -8.70
C VAL A 94 16.71 -3.49 -7.72
N GLN A 95 17.17 -3.36 -6.47
CA GLN A 95 16.88 -4.34 -5.42
C GLN A 95 15.40 -4.36 -5.02
N ALA A 96 14.66 -3.29 -5.29
CA ALA A 96 13.24 -3.22 -5.00
C ALA A 96 12.35 -3.94 -6.05
N ILE A 97 12.84 -4.20 -7.25
CA ILE A 97 12.07 -4.80 -8.37
C ILE A 97 11.38 -6.14 -7.98
N PRO A 98 12.03 -7.08 -7.25
CA PRO A 98 11.38 -8.31 -6.82
C PRO A 98 10.17 -8.06 -5.92
N PHE A 99 10.21 -7.03 -5.07
CA PHE A 99 9.09 -6.65 -4.20
C PHE A 99 7.95 -6.05 -5.01
N PHE A 100 8.26 -5.25 -6.04
CA PHE A 100 7.23 -4.71 -6.94
C PHE A 100 6.46 -5.81 -7.67
N ARG A 101 7.15 -6.88 -8.09
CA ARG A 101 6.50 -8.07 -8.68
C ARG A 101 5.47 -8.68 -7.71
N ASN A 102 5.83 -8.82 -6.43
CA ASN A 102 4.92 -9.35 -5.42
C ASN A 102 3.70 -8.43 -5.20
N THR A 103 3.90 -7.11 -5.26
CA THR A 103 2.80 -6.13 -5.23
C THR A 103 1.85 -6.30 -6.40
N LEU A 104 2.36 -6.50 -7.62
CA LEU A 104 1.53 -6.72 -8.81
C LEU A 104 0.74 -8.03 -8.75
N ILE A 105 1.37 -9.11 -8.27
CA ILE A 105 0.69 -10.40 -8.05
C ILE A 105 -0.42 -10.24 -7.02
N SER A 106 -0.12 -9.61 -5.88
CA SER A 106 -1.11 -9.35 -4.83
C SER A 106 -2.27 -8.50 -5.37
N MET A 107 -1.96 -7.45 -6.14
CA MET A 107 -2.96 -6.63 -6.81
C MET A 107 -3.86 -7.47 -7.73
N ALA A 108 -3.28 -8.34 -8.57
CA ALA A 108 -4.02 -9.18 -9.49
C ALA A 108 -4.92 -10.21 -8.79
N LEU A 109 -4.54 -10.67 -7.59
CA LEU A 109 -5.34 -11.61 -6.79
C LEU A 109 -6.42 -10.90 -5.96
N PHE A 110 -6.07 -9.82 -5.26
CA PHE A 110 -6.97 -9.17 -4.31
C PHE A 110 -7.95 -8.18 -4.96
N LEU A 111 -7.59 -7.52 -6.08
CA LEU A 111 -8.54 -6.65 -6.80
C LEU A 111 -9.83 -7.38 -7.21
N PRO A 112 -9.78 -8.50 -7.96
CA PRO A 112 -11.01 -9.18 -8.34
C PRO A 112 -11.73 -9.78 -7.13
N LEU A 113 -11.02 -10.22 -6.09
CA LEU A 113 -11.64 -10.74 -4.86
C LEU A 113 -12.45 -9.65 -4.12
N LEU A 114 -11.89 -8.47 -3.96
CA LEU A 114 -12.50 -7.35 -3.24
C LEU A 114 -13.58 -6.64 -4.06
N PHE A 115 -13.38 -6.52 -5.37
CA PHE A 115 -14.32 -5.85 -6.28
C PHE A 115 -15.22 -6.82 -7.07
N SER A 116 -15.22 -8.11 -6.72
CA SER A 116 -16.15 -9.09 -7.28
C SER A 116 -17.60 -8.65 -7.03
N ARG A 117 -18.48 -8.95 -7.98
CA ARG A 117 -19.93 -8.69 -7.89
C ARG A 117 -20.54 -9.28 -6.61
N VAL A 118 -20.02 -10.41 -6.13
CA VAL A 118 -20.49 -11.08 -4.91
C VAL A 118 -20.20 -10.25 -3.65
N THR A 119 -19.03 -9.61 -3.58
CA THR A 119 -18.63 -8.74 -2.46
C THR A 119 -19.35 -7.39 -2.53
N LEU A 120 -19.50 -6.81 -3.73
CA LEU A 120 -20.25 -5.56 -3.91
C LEU A 120 -21.74 -5.71 -3.56
N ARG A 121 -22.39 -6.83 -3.97
CA ARG A 121 -23.80 -7.12 -3.67
C ARG A 121 -24.12 -7.24 -2.18
N ARG A 122 -23.13 -7.52 -1.33
CA ARG A 122 -23.32 -7.62 0.13
C ARG A 122 -23.20 -6.27 0.85
N SER A 123 -22.58 -5.28 0.21
CA SER A 123 -22.39 -3.93 0.79
C SER A 123 -23.52 -2.95 0.47
N VAL A 124 -24.26 -3.22 -0.60
CA VAL A 124 -25.56 -2.62 -0.88
C VAL A 124 -26.56 -3.66 -0.46
N GLY A 125 -27.19 -3.52 0.71
CA GLY A 125 -28.22 -4.44 1.17
C GLY A 125 -29.33 -4.53 0.13
N MET A 126 -29.24 -5.50 -0.78
CA MET A 126 -30.40 -6.01 -1.45
C MET A 126 -31.05 -6.95 -0.45
N GLU A 127 -32.01 -6.43 0.30
CA GLU A 127 -33.15 -7.28 0.63
C GLU A 127 -33.59 -7.92 -0.69
N PRO A 128 -33.65 -9.25 -0.78
CA PRO A 128 -34.34 -9.88 -1.89
C PRO A 128 -35.78 -9.39 -1.77
N ALA A 129 -36.25 -8.58 -2.73
CA ALA A 129 -37.67 -8.31 -2.88
C ALA A 129 -38.35 -9.67 -3.00
N LEU A 130 -38.91 -10.13 -1.88
CA LEU A 130 -39.78 -11.27 -1.81
C LEU A 130 -40.96 -10.95 -2.73
N SER A 131 -41.21 -11.89 -3.63
CA SER A 131 -42.49 -12.16 -4.27
C SER A 131 -43.67 -11.37 -3.69
N GLN A 132 -44.28 -10.50 -4.50
CA GLN A 132 -45.62 -10.65 -5.09
C GLN A 132 -45.81 -9.60 -6.19
#